data_AF-A0A2P5N0G9-F1
#
_entry.id   AF-A0A2P5N0G9-F1
#
_cell.length_a   1.000
_cell.length_b   1.000
_cell.length_c   1.000
_cell.angle_alpha   90.00
_cell.angle_beta   90.00
_cell.angle_gamma   90.00
#
_symmetry.space_group_name_H-M   'P 1'
#
loop_
_entity.id
_entity.type
_entity.pdbx_description
1 polymer ?
#
loop_
_entity_poly.entity_id
_entity_poly.type
_entity_poly.pdbx_seq_one_letter_code
_entity_poly.pdbx_strand_id
1 'polypeptide(L)'
;MKAALALTVVLGLLSLFFLLEPIVPSSPDYDVYQHVQACKAELGIQQKLPVLSCLDGKQVPIFVDQQEIKQANWDMLSNAKRCDNPHWLGGDMGCWTYSHLQVLKLDTDNIMVLNCRQKGNQLEKNWFRKTKANLGMDQSERKAQYENAPIAEKKEFYYLYNTFNDIGVILRNIKTGKSCYLTQYGEAVSGFLPPLDEPLPPKQEYLARYNPEQAKPPTDFPEALWYRDANQAFKSPAFTAEAGCVACHNPHGVKYSPYINSKQGLPDIVSMSKLPFLPVGKPFIDYFNKHDILQVTTDPIDGVNQLCTQCHNMTTSGTCGYSIDIATDHPTTTLGSWLTTSSRNSWMPPIHVDPALVKKHVAAMKCCCENPHSLGCKTRKFGPTLADLPDGFAEGKGWIDGQEASLCNSIEKSVQWNADKFK
;
A
#
# COMPACT_ATOMS: atom_id res chain seq x y z
N MET A 1 6.41 -48.06 -28.29
CA MET A 1 7.13 -46.79 -28.64
C MET A 1 6.24 -45.72 -29.28
N LYS A 2 5.34 -46.02 -30.24
CA LYS A 2 4.53 -44.97 -30.91
C LYS A 2 3.54 -44.22 -29.99
N ALA A 3 2.97 -44.88 -28.99
CA ALA A 3 2.04 -44.24 -28.03
C ALA A 3 2.73 -43.29 -27.03
N ALA A 4 3.98 -43.57 -26.65
CA ALA A 4 4.72 -42.74 -25.70
C ALA A 4 5.09 -41.37 -26.30
N LEU A 5 5.48 -41.35 -27.59
CA LEU A 5 5.84 -40.13 -28.31
C LEU A 5 4.64 -39.19 -28.50
N ALA A 6 3.45 -39.75 -28.77
CA ALA A 6 2.22 -38.96 -28.91
C ALA A 6 1.84 -38.25 -27.59
N LEU A 7 2.01 -38.93 -26.45
CA LEU A 7 1.69 -38.35 -25.15
C LEU A 7 2.66 -37.22 -24.76
N THR A 8 3.95 -37.34 -25.10
CA THR A 8 4.95 -36.28 -24.81
C THR A 8 4.71 -35.03 -25.65
N VAL A 9 4.31 -35.19 -26.92
CA VAL A 9 3.99 -34.06 -27.81
C VAL A 9 2.73 -33.33 -27.34
N VAL A 10 1.70 -34.06 -26.90
CA VAL A 10 0.47 -33.44 -26.37
C VAL A 10 0.73 -32.70 -25.06
N LEU A 11 1.51 -33.28 -24.14
CA LEU A 11 1.91 -32.60 -22.90
C LEU A 11 2.80 -31.37 -23.16
N GLY A 12 3.69 -31.44 -24.16
CA GLY A 12 4.51 -30.31 -24.60
C GLY A 12 3.71 -29.18 -25.25
N LEU A 13 2.65 -29.50 -26.00
CA LEU A 13 1.75 -28.51 -26.59
C LEU A 13 0.81 -27.88 -25.56
N LEU A 14 0.30 -28.67 -24.60
CA LEU A 14 -0.50 -28.16 -23.49
C LEU A 14 0.31 -27.24 -22.57
N SER A 15 1.57 -27.56 -22.28
CA SER A 15 2.45 -26.65 -21.52
C SER A 15 2.82 -25.39 -22.30
N LEU A 16 2.91 -25.45 -23.64
CA LEU A 16 3.08 -24.25 -24.47
C LEU A 16 1.85 -23.33 -24.42
N PHE A 17 0.64 -23.89 -24.36
CA PHE A 17 -0.61 -23.12 -24.23
C PHE A 17 -0.76 -22.46 -22.85
N PHE A 18 -0.21 -23.04 -21.78
CA PHE A 18 -0.17 -22.39 -20.46
C PHE A 18 0.93 -21.34 -20.31
N LEU A 19 1.96 -21.34 -21.16
CA LEU A 19 3.00 -20.32 -21.21
C LEU A 19 2.67 -19.14 -22.13
N LEU A 20 1.71 -19.33 -23.03
CA LEU A 20 1.16 -18.28 -23.89
C LEU A 20 -0.15 -17.79 -23.29
N GLU A 21 -0.07 -17.11 -22.14
CA GLU A 21 -1.19 -16.22 -21.77
C GLU A 21 -1.42 -15.28 -22.95
N PRO A 22 -2.67 -15.15 -23.44
CA PRO A 22 -2.95 -14.19 -24.50
C PRO A 22 -2.51 -12.84 -23.96
N ILE A 23 -1.53 -12.22 -24.63
CA ILE A 23 -1.19 -10.82 -24.44
C ILE A 23 -2.47 -10.09 -24.81
N VAL A 24 -3.33 -9.84 -23.83
CA VAL A 24 -4.48 -8.96 -24.00
C VAL A 24 -3.85 -7.65 -24.41
N PRO A 25 -4.01 -7.18 -25.66
CA PRO A 25 -3.46 -5.90 -26.05
C PRO A 25 -4.06 -4.89 -25.09
N SER A 26 -3.21 -4.33 -24.22
CA SER A 26 -3.62 -3.23 -23.36
C SER A 26 -4.19 -2.19 -24.29
N SER A 27 -5.48 -1.85 -24.13
CA SER A 27 -6.12 -0.84 -24.95
C SER A 27 -5.17 0.37 -25.04
N PRO A 28 -4.66 0.70 -26.24
CA PRO A 28 -3.60 1.69 -26.39
C PRO A 28 -4.04 3.12 -26.00
N ASP A 29 -5.33 3.29 -25.68
CA ASP A 29 -5.96 4.61 -25.49
C ASP A 29 -6.14 5.02 -24.02
N TYR A 30 -5.58 4.32 -23.03
CA TYR A 30 -5.62 4.74 -21.62
C TYR A 30 -4.28 4.60 -20.90
N ASP A 31 -3.39 5.56 -21.18
CA ASP A 31 -2.05 5.65 -20.62
C ASP A 31 -1.99 6.43 -19.28
N VAL A 32 -0.79 6.63 -18.74
CA VAL A 32 -0.59 7.33 -17.47
C VAL A 32 -1.01 8.79 -17.57
N TYR A 33 -0.69 9.47 -18.67
CA TYR A 33 -1.06 10.88 -18.86
C TYR A 33 -2.57 11.06 -18.93
N GLN A 34 -3.26 10.26 -19.74
CA GLN A 34 -4.72 10.29 -19.85
C GLN A 34 -5.38 9.99 -18.50
N HIS A 35 -4.83 9.03 -17.75
CA HIS A 35 -5.32 8.76 -16.40
C HIS A 35 -5.13 9.95 -15.45
N VAL A 36 -3.97 10.60 -15.46
CA VAL A 36 -3.71 11.77 -14.63
C VAL A 36 -4.62 12.95 -15.01
N GLN A 37 -4.89 13.16 -16.29
CA GLN A 37 -5.86 14.18 -16.71
C GLN A 37 -7.28 13.87 -16.24
N ALA A 38 -7.73 12.62 -16.37
CA ALA A 38 -9.02 12.18 -15.83
C ALA A 38 -9.08 12.38 -14.31
N CYS A 39 -7.99 12.09 -13.60
CA CYS A 39 -7.84 12.34 -12.17
C CYS A 39 -8.02 13.80 -11.79
N LYS A 40 -7.32 14.69 -12.47
CA LYS A 40 -7.44 16.12 -12.21
C LYS A 40 -8.88 16.61 -12.43
N ALA A 41 -9.52 16.18 -13.52
CA ALA A 41 -10.90 16.52 -13.81
C ALA A 41 -11.87 16.01 -12.72
N GLU A 42 -11.78 14.73 -12.35
CA GLU A 42 -12.68 14.11 -11.37
C GLU A 42 -12.52 14.64 -9.95
N LEU A 43 -11.29 15.01 -9.58
CA LEU A 43 -10.93 15.56 -8.27
C LEU A 43 -11.10 17.10 -8.21
N GLY A 44 -11.32 17.76 -9.34
CA GLY A 44 -11.43 19.22 -9.44
C GLY A 44 -10.11 19.96 -9.31
N ILE A 45 -8.97 19.31 -9.57
CA ILE A 45 -7.63 19.90 -9.49
C ILE A 45 -7.36 20.74 -10.75
N GLN A 46 -7.36 22.07 -10.61
CA GLN A 46 -7.15 22.99 -11.73
C GLN A 46 -5.67 23.33 -11.97
N GLN A 47 -4.85 23.31 -10.92
CA GLN A 47 -3.44 23.66 -11.03
C GLN A 47 -2.61 22.54 -11.68
N LYS A 48 -1.39 22.88 -12.10
CA LYS A 48 -0.37 21.90 -12.50
C LYS A 48 0.06 21.07 -11.29
N LEU A 49 0.31 19.78 -11.49
CA LEU A 49 0.86 18.95 -10.43
C LEU A 49 2.34 19.34 -10.20
N PRO A 50 2.79 19.43 -8.94
CA PRO A 50 4.18 19.73 -8.66
C PRO A 50 5.05 18.54 -9.10
N VAL A 51 6.30 18.83 -9.49
CA VAL A 51 7.32 17.80 -9.68
C VAL A 51 7.61 17.13 -8.34
N LEU A 52 7.82 15.82 -8.38
CA LEU A 52 7.96 14.99 -7.20
C LEU A 52 9.36 14.40 -7.07
N SER A 53 9.95 14.48 -5.89
CA SER A 53 11.14 13.71 -5.50
C SER A 53 10.83 12.89 -4.27
N CYS A 54 11.18 11.61 -4.28
CA CYS A 54 11.13 10.78 -3.08
C CYS A 54 11.94 11.38 -1.92
N LEU A 55 13.03 12.07 -2.23
CA LEU A 55 13.93 12.69 -1.27
C LEU A 55 13.45 14.06 -0.75
N ASP A 56 12.35 14.59 -1.28
CA ASP A 56 11.63 15.74 -0.68
C ASP A 56 10.62 15.28 0.39
N GLY A 57 10.35 13.97 0.45
CA GLY A 57 9.54 13.38 1.51
C GLY A 57 10.29 13.30 2.84
N LYS A 58 9.54 13.14 3.93
CA LYS A 58 10.12 12.81 5.23
C LYS A 58 10.47 11.33 5.25
N GLN A 59 11.71 11.01 5.64
CA GLN A 59 12.07 9.62 5.91
C GLN A 59 11.19 9.08 7.04
N VAL A 60 10.66 7.87 6.87
CA VAL A 60 9.84 7.21 7.89
C VAL A 60 10.77 6.44 8.84
N PRO A 61 10.79 6.79 10.14
CA PRO A 61 11.63 6.09 11.10
C PRO A 61 11.11 4.67 11.32
N ILE A 62 12.03 3.71 11.47
CA ILE A 62 11.70 2.32 11.78
C ILE A 62 12.21 1.99 13.18
N PHE A 63 11.39 1.32 13.97
CA PHE A 63 11.67 0.97 15.36
C PHE A 63 11.73 -0.55 15.53
N VAL A 64 12.58 -1.02 16.41
CA VAL A 64 12.64 -2.39 16.94
C VAL A 64 12.83 -2.29 18.44
N ASP A 65 12.01 -2.98 19.23
CA ASP A 65 12.05 -2.93 20.70
C ASP A 65 11.95 -1.48 21.24
N GLN A 66 11.10 -0.67 20.62
CA GLN A 66 10.87 0.76 20.85
C GLN A 66 12.08 1.67 20.58
N GLN A 67 13.13 1.13 19.97
CA GLN A 67 14.33 1.88 19.60
C GLN A 67 14.39 2.08 18.10
N GLU A 68 14.66 3.30 17.67
CA GLU A 68 14.84 3.60 16.24
C GLU A 68 16.08 2.87 15.70
N ILE A 69 15.92 2.19 14.56
CA ILE A 69 17.02 1.58 13.83
C ILE A 69 17.82 2.69 13.15
N LYS A 70 19.10 2.74 13.49
CA LYS A 70 20.15 3.60 12.95
C LYS A 70 21.33 2.74 12.53
N GLN A 71 22.28 3.31 11.79
CA GLN A 71 23.47 2.59 11.37
C GLN A 71 24.23 1.97 12.57
N ALA A 72 24.40 2.74 13.65
CA ALA A 72 25.17 2.33 14.84
C ALA A 72 24.54 1.17 15.63
N ASN A 73 23.24 0.94 15.51
CA ASN A 73 22.53 -0.13 16.22
C ASN A 73 21.90 -1.16 15.27
N TRP A 74 22.23 -1.11 13.97
CA TRP A 74 21.68 -2.00 12.96
C TRP A 74 21.88 -3.47 13.34
N ASP A 75 23.10 -3.93 13.62
CA ASP A 75 23.34 -5.34 13.93
C ASP A 75 22.62 -5.79 15.21
N MET A 76 22.51 -4.92 16.21
CA MET A 76 21.78 -5.22 17.46
C MET A 76 20.27 -5.36 17.23
N LEU A 77 19.70 -4.53 16.36
CA LEU A 77 18.26 -4.44 16.13
C LEU A 77 17.76 -5.25 14.92
N SER A 78 18.62 -5.61 13.97
CA SER A 78 18.22 -6.30 12.73
C SER A 78 18.30 -7.83 12.81
N ASN A 79 19.07 -8.36 13.76
CA ASN A 79 19.30 -9.81 13.88
C ASN A 79 18.04 -10.53 14.38
N ALA A 80 17.26 -11.09 13.45
CA ALA A 80 16.05 -11.89 13.71
C ALA A 80 14.94 -11.18 14.51
N LYS A 81 15.03 -9.86 14.69
CA LYS A 81 14.01 -9.05 15.37
C LYS A 81 13.06 -8.41 14.37
N ARG A 82 11.83 -8.16 14.82
CA ARG A 82 10.75 -7.56 14.04
C ARG A 82 10.70 -6.06 14.28
N CYS A 83 10.29 -5.30 13.27
CA CYS A 83 10.02 -3.89 13.49
C CYS A 83 8.76 -3.75 14.34
N ASP A 84 8.74 -2.83 15.29
CA ASP A 84 7.54 -2.45 16.03
C ASP A 84 6.49 -1.83 15.11
N ASN A 85 6.98 -1.21 14.03
CA ASN A 85 6.19 -0.60 12.98
C ASN A 85 6.49 -1.23 11.62
N PRO A 86 6.16 -2.51 11.40
CA PRO A 86 6.34 -3.07 10.07
C PRO A 86 5.45 -2.28 9.13
N HIS A 87 6.05 -1.57 8.19
CA HIS A 87 5.29 -1.02 7.09
C HIS A 87 4.58 -2.18 6.40
N TRP A 88 3.33 -1.95 5.98
CA TRP A 88 2.42 -2.89 5.32
C TRP A 88 3.00 -3.71 4.15
N LEU A 89 4.24 -3.48 3.74
CA LEU A 89 4.77 -3.92 2.47
C LEU A 89 6.05 -4.76 2.62
N GLY A 90 6.58 -4.92 3.83
CA GLY A 90 7.70 -5.80 4.16
C GLY A 90 7.33 -7.27 4.27
N GLY A 91 6.67 -7.81 3.23
CA GLY A 91 6.85 -9.20 2.82
C GLY A 91 8.31 -9.62 3.03
N ASP A 92 8.53 -10.77 3.68
CA ASP A 92 9.76 -11.59 3.65
C ASP A 92 11.15 -10.95 3.97
N MET A 93 11.27 -9.64 4.19
CA MET A 93 12.56 -8.94 4.00
C MET A 93 13.00 -7.98 5.11
N GLY A 94 12.35 -8.02 6.28
CA GLY A 94 12.75 -7.23 7.45
C GLY A 94 12.37 -5.74 7.39
N CYS A 95 13.06 -4.92 8.19
CA CYS A 95 12.77 -3.50 8.35
C CYS A 95 13.22 -2.66 7.15
N TRP A 96 12.26 -2.02 6.47
CA TRP A 96 12.53 -1.14 5.32
C TRP A 96 12.99 0.23 5.81
N THR A 97 14.29 0.37 6.06
CA THR A 97 14.89 1.52 6.77
C THR A 97 15.03 2.80 5.95
N TYR A 98 14.69 2.77 4.66
CA TYR A 98 14.83 3.92 3.77
C TYR A 98 13.57 4.18 2.95
N SER A 99 12.46 4.35 3.67
CA SER A 99 11.17 4.74 3.10
C SER A 99 10.94 6.23 3.32
N HIS A 100 10.36 6.93 2.34
CA HIS A 100 10.02 8.35 2.41
C HIS A 100 8.55 8.54 2.10
N LEU A 101 7.94 9.50 2.78
CA LEU A 101 6.56 9.91 2.53
C LEU A 101 6.50 11.43 2.39
N GLN A 102 5.86 11.87 1.32
CA GLN A 102 5.58 13.28 1.08
C GLN A 102 4.07 13.44 1.02
N VAL A 103 3.53 14.40 1.78
CA VAL A 103 2.12 14.79 1.69
C VAL A 103 2.08 16.25 1.26
N LEU A 104 1.55 16.49 0.06
CA LEU A 104 1.42 17.81 -0.52
C LEU A 104 -0.06 18.19 -0.56
N LYS A 105 -0.39 19.34 0.02
CA LYS A 105 -1.69 19.95 -0.17
C LYS A 105 -1.72 20.59 -1.55
N LEU A 106 -2.60 20.11 -2.43
CA LEU A 106 -2.76 20.69 -3.75
C LEU A 106 -3.68 21.92 -3.66
N ASP A 107 -4.83 21.77 -3.00
CA ASP A 107 -5.77 22.84 -2.73
C ASP A 107 -6.51 22.58 -1.41
N THR A 108 -7.66 23.23 -1.15
CA THR A 108 -8.41 23.02 0.09
C THR A 108 -8.96 21.62 0.26
N ASP A 109 -9.19 20.90 -0.84
CA ASP A 109 -9.98 19.68 -0.91
C ASP A 109 -9.14 18.50 -1.40
N ASN A 110 -7.99 18.76 -2.02
CA ASN A 110 -7.14 17.75 -2.64
C ASN A 110 -5.76 17.68 -2.00
N ILE A 111 -5.33 16.44 -1.75
CA ILE A 111 -3.96 16.10 -1.35
C ILE A 111 -3.31 15.21 -2.40
N MET A 112 -1.99 15.29 -2.47
CA MET A 112 -1.15 14.34 -3.17
C MET A 112 -0.21 13.67 -2.17
N VAL A 113 -0.15 12.35 -2.18
CA VAL A 113 0.72 11.56 -1.31
C VAL A 113 1.70 10.78 -2.17
N LEU A 114 2.99 10.99 -1.94
CA LEU A 114 4.07 10.21 -2.52
C LEU A 114 4.63 9.27 -1.45
N ASN A 115 4.64 7.98 -1.74
CA ASN A 115 5.21 6.95 -0.87
C ASN A 115 6.32 6.23 -1.64
N CYS A 116 7.56 6.42 -1.22
CA CYS A 116 8.74 5.79 -1.81
C CYS A 116 9.37 4.82 -0.83
N ARG A 117 9.64 3.60 -1.28
CA ARG A 117 10.09 2.51 -0.41
C ARG A 117 11.30 1.81 -1.02
N GLN A 118 12.35 1.66 -0.22
CA GLN A 118 13.50 0.84 -0.57
C GLN A 118 13.50 -0.43 0.28
N LYS A 119 13.49 -1.58 -0.38
CA LYS A 119 13.47 -2.91 0.24
C LYS A 119 14.85 -3.25 0.80
N GLY A 120 14.89 -3.70 2.06
CA GLY A 120 16.11 -4.01 2.80
C GLY A 120 16.81 -5.33 2.41
N ASN A 121 16.20 -6.16 1.57
CA ASN A 121 16.82 -7.39 1.08
C ASN A 121 16.93 -7.33 -0.45
N GLN A 122 18.06 -6.83 -0.95
CA GLN A 122 18.53 -7.18 -2.28
C GLN A 122 19.81 -8.03 -2.18
N LEU A 123 19.89 -8.90 -1.18
CA LEU A 123 21.10 -9.67 -0.81
C LEU A 123 21.70 -10.50 -1.94
N GLU A 124 20.97 -10.75 -3.03
CA GLU A 124 21.49 -11.44 -4.22
C GLU A 124 22.24 -10.52 -5.20
N LYS A 125 22.18 -9.20 -5.02
CA LYS A 125 22.84 -8.24 -5.92
C LYS A 125 24.18 -7.82 -5.36
N ASN A 126 25.22 -7.89 -6.19
CA ASN A 126 26.59 -7.55 -5.78
C ASN A 126 26.74 -6.10 -5.29
N TRP A 127 26.00 -5.15 -5.87
CA TRP A 127 25.98 -3.77 -5.37
C TRP A 127 25.27 -3.66 -4.02
N PHE A 128 24.27 -4.51 -3.75
CA PHE A 128 23.60 -4.56 -2.46
C PHE A 128 24.40 -5.34 -1.41
N ARG A 129 25.25 -6.30 -1.77
CA ARG A 129 26.10 -7.01 -0.79
C ARG A 129 27.11 -6.09 -0.08
N LYS A 130 27.48 -4.97 -0.71
CA LYS A 130 28.23 -3.87 -0.08
C LYS A 130 27.36 -2.93 0.78
N THR A 131 26.02 -3.08 0.76
CA THR A 131 25.05 -2.16 1.40
C THR A 131 24.71 -2.43 2.84
N LYS A 132 25.29 -3.47 3.47
CA LYS A 132 25.18 -3.57 4.94
C LYS A 132 25.61 -2.27 5.61
N ALA A 133 26.57 -1.56 5.03
CA ALA A 133 27.01 -0.24 5.48
C ALA A 133 25.89 0.82 5.48
N ASN A 134 24.90 0.72 4.58
CA ASN A 134 23.87 1.74 4.39
C ASN A 134 22.55 1.43 5.11
N LEU A 135 22.47 0.26 5.74
CA LEU A 135 21.30 -0.13 6.52
C LEU A 135 21.23 0.70 7.80
N GLY A 136 20.07 1.26 8.07
CA GLY A 136 19.88 2.20 9.19
C GLY A 136 20.49 3.59 8.96
N MET A 137 21.13 3.87 7.81
CA MET A 137 21.55 5.23 7.49
C MET A 137 20.36 6.10 7.09
N ASP A 138 20.37 7.36 7.52
CA ASP A 138 19.42 8.37 7.08
C ASP A 138 19.78 9.00 5.73
N GLN A 139 18.89 9.86 5.23
CA GLN A 139 19.08 10.55 3.95
C GLN A 139 20.34 11.41 3.90
N SER A 140 20.69 12.08 5.01
CA SER A 140 21.86 12.96 5.08
C SER A 140 23.16 12.16 5.07
N GLU A 141 23.20 11.05 5.80
CA GLU A 141 24.33 10.12 5.85
C GLU A 141 24.61 9.50 4.48
N ARG A 142 23.56 9.02 3.79
CA ARG A 142 23.68 8.47 2.43
C ARG A 142 24.10 9.51 1.40
N LYS A 143 23.59 10.74 1.51
CA LYS A 143 24.01 11.85 0.65
C LYS A 143 25.50 12.12 0.85
N ALA A 144 25.95 12.27 2.09
CA ALA A 144 27.36 12.52 2.41
C ALA A 144 28.27 11.39 1.90
N GLN A 145 27.85 10.14 2.04
CA GLN A 145 28.58 8.99 1.52
C GLN A 145 28.71 9.05 0.00
N TYR A 146 27.63 9.37 -0.73
CA TYR A 146 27.68 9.56 -2.18
C TYR A 146 28.60 10.71 -2.60
N GLU A 147 28.47 11.87 -1.95
CA GLU A 147 29.21 13.07 -2.34
C GLU A 147 30.72 12.91 -2.15
N ASN A 148 31.12 12.24 -1.06
CA ASN A 148 32.50 11.98 -0.69
C ASN A 148 33.11 10.71 -1.31
N ALA A 149 32.31 9.90 -2.02
CA ALA A 149 32.80 8.66 -2.61
C ALA A 149 33.80 8.90 -3.77
N PRO A 150 34.79 8.00 -3.94
CA PRO A 150 35.64 7.98 -5.13
C PRO A 150 34.80 7.88 -6.41
N ILE A 151 35.28 8.45 -7.52
CA ILE A 151 34.57 8.46 -8.81
C ILE A 151 34.10 7.05 -9.22
N ALA A 152 34.94 6.04 -9.01
CA ALA A 152 34.64 4.64 -9.34
C ALA A 152 33.46 4.04 -8.54
N GLU A 153 33.12 4.62 -7.39
CA GLU A 153 32.07 4.13 -6.48
C GLU A 153 30.83 5.05 -6.46
N LYS A 154 30.92 6.28 -7.01
CA LYS A 154 29.83 7.27 -6.98
C LYS A 154 28.52 6.72 -7.54
N LYS A 155 28.57 5.99 -8.65
CA LYS A 155 27.38 5.37 -9.25
C LYS A 155 26.69 4.41 -8.28
N GLU A 156 27.46 3.58 -7.59
CA GLU A 156 26.95 2.60 -6.62
C GLU A 156 26.28 3.32 -5.43
N PHE A 157 26.95 4.29 -4.82
CA PHE A 157 26.34 5.06 -3.73
C PHE A 157 25.15 5.90 -4.17
N TYR A 158 25.11 6.34 -5.42
CA TYR A 158 23.95 7.04 -5.97
C TYR A 158 22.72 6.13 -6.08
N TYR A 159 22.89 4.85 -6.44
CA TYR A 159 21.78 3.87 -6.36
C TYR A 159 21.21 3.80 -4.94
N LEU A 160 22.08 3.79 -3.93
CA LEU A 160 21.66 3.66 -2.53
C LEU A 160 20.99 4.92 -2.00
N TYR A 161 21.46 6.08 -2.47
CA TYR A 161 20.90 7.37 -2.12
C TYR A 161 19.55 7.64 -2.78
N ASN A 162 19.41 7.42 -4.10
CA ASN A 162 18.26 7.91 -4.86
C ASN A 162 17.52 6.84 -5.67
N THR A 163 17.56 5.56 -5.26
CA THR A 163 16.68 4.54 -5.85
C THR A 163 15.85 3.79 -4.84
N PHE A 164 14.64 3.47 -5.28
CA PHE A 164 13.57 2.84 -4.54
C PHE A 164 13.11 1.59 -5.28
N ASN A 165 12.39 0.74 -4.58
CA ASN A 165 11.82 -0.49 -5.13
C ASN A 165 10.34 -0.34 -5.46
N ASP A 166 9.68 0.59 -4.81
CA ASP A 166 8.26 0.79 -4.92
C ASP A 166 7.92 2.25 -4.65
N ILE A 167 7.21 2.86 -5.60
CA ILE A 167 6.81 4.25 -5.59
C ILE A 167 5.31 4.28 -5.85
N GLY A 168 4.55 4.83 -4.91
CA GLY A 168 3.12 5.08 -5.06
C GLY A 168 2.83 6.57 -5.04
N VAL A 169 2.10 7.06 -6.03
CA VAL A 169 1.52 8.42 -6.02
C VAL A 169 0.01 8.28 -5.88
N ILE A 170 -0.54 9.02 -4.93
CA ILE A 170 -1.97 9.00 -4.62
C ILE A 170 -2.49 10.44 -4.71
N LEU A 171 -3.50 10.67 -5.53
CA LEU A 171 -4.27 11.91 -5.49
C LEU A 171 -5.59 11.61 -4.79
N ARG A 172 -5.96 12.38 -3.77
CA ARG A 172 -7.19 12.15 -3.01
C ARG A 172 -7.91 13.44 -2.73
N ASN A 173 -9.21 13.44 -3.00
CA ASN A 173 -10.12 14.48 -2.54
C ASN A 173 -10.62 14.11 -1.13
N ILE A 174 -10.25 14.91 -0.13
CA ILE A 174 -10.50 14.66 1.29
C ILE A 174 -11.92 15.04 1.73
N LYS A 175 -12.79 15.46 0.80
CA LYS A 175 -14.22 15.69 1.06
C LYS A 175 -15.10 14.61 0.44
N THR A 176 -14.77 14.19 -0.78
CA THR A 176 -15.60 13.25 -1.56
C THR A 176 -15.14 11.80 -1.44
N GLY A 177 -13.87 11.57 -1.08
CA GLY A 177 -13.29 10.23 -1.05
C GLY A 177 -12.83 9.70 -2.42
N LYS A 178 -13.00 10.50 -3.50
CA LYS A 178 -12.43 10.20 -4.82
C LYS A 178 -10.91 10.07 -4.74
N SER A 179 -10.34 9.09 -5.44
CA SER A 179 -8.91 8.80 -5.35
C SER A 179 -8.33 8.18 -6.62
N CYS A 180 -7.08 8.54 -6.91
CA CYS A 180 -6.30 8.06 -8.04
C CYS A 180 -4.98 7.44 -7.57
N TYR A 181 -4.48 6.49 -8.35
CA TYR A 181 -3.25 5.77 -8.03
C TYR A 181 -2.35 5.63 -9.25
N LEU A 182 -1.10 5.98 -9.03
CA LEU A 182 0.00 5.59 -9.89
C LEU A 182 0.94 4.75 -9.05
N THR A 183 1.47 3.67 -9.64
CA THR A 183 2.48 2.86 -8.98
C THR A 183 3.62 2.56 -9.92
N GLN A 184 4.79 2.40 -9.33
CA GLN A 184 5.93 1.78 -9.98
C GLN A 184 6.60 0.86 -8.99
N TYR A 185 6.91 -0.35 -9.42
CA TYR A 185 7.71 -1.28 -8.65
C TYR A 185 8.73 -1.99 -9.53
N GLY A 186 9.88 -2.26 -8.93
CA GLY A 186 11.00 -2.88 -9.61
C GLY A 186 12.24 -2.95 -8.74
N GLU A 187 13.34 -3.23 -9.41
CA GLU A 187 14.64 -3.43 -8.77
C GLU A 187 15.28 -2.13 -8.29
N ALA A 188 15.21 -1.09 -9.11
CA ALA A 188 15.74 0.23 -8.86
C ALA A 188 14.94 1.24 -9.68
N VAL A 189 14.25 2.14 -8.99
CA VAL A 189 13.43 3.21 -9.57
C VAL A 189 13.97 4.51 -8.98
N SER A 190 14.42 5.46 -9.81
CA SER A 190 14.95 6.72 -9.27
C SER A 190 13.87 7.48 -8.53
N GLY A 191 14.27 8.16 -7.46
CA GLY A 191 13.42 9.05 -6.70
C GLY A 191 13.04 10.35 -7.42
N PHE A 192 13.72 10.71 -8.51
CA PHE A 192 13.30 11.82 -9.37
C PHE A 192 12.19 11.37 -10.31
N LEU A 193 10.98 11.90 -10.10
CA LEU A 193 9.78 11.51 -10.84
C LEU A 193 9.41 12.56 -11.89
N PRO A 194 9.03 12.12 -13.11
CA PRO A 194 8.65 13.06 -14.15
C PRO A 194 7.42 13.89 -13.80
N PRO A 195 7.20 15.03 -14.49
CA PRO A 195 5.90 15.68 -14.50
C PRO A 195 4.81 14.67 -14.88
N LEU A 196 3.77 14.59 -14.06
CA LEU A 196 2.69 13.60 -14.23
C LEU A 196 1.61 14.08 -15.20
N ASP A 197 1.45 15.40 -15.35
CA ASP A 197 0.42 16.04 -16.15
C ASP A 197 0.96 16.92 -17.27
N GLU A 198 2.27 16.83 -17.56
CA GLU A 198 2.95 17.58 -18.61
C GLU A 198 4.01 16.72 -19.35
N PRO A 199 4.36 17.08 -20.59
CA PRO A 199 5.49 16.46 -21.29
C PRO A 199 6.80 16.61 -20.51
N LEU A 200 7.71 15.66 -20.69
CA LEU A 200 9.06 15.72 -20.11
C LEU A 200 9.82 16.94 -20.68
N PRO A 201 10.21 17.93 -19.85
CA PRO A 201 10.95 19.09 -20.33
C PRO A 201 12.40 18.73 -20.67
N PRO A 202 13.15 19.60 -21.38
CA PRO A 202 14.57 19.39 -21.63
C PRO A 202 15.36 19.08 -20.35
N LYS A 203 16.32 18.17 -20.43
CA LYS A 203 17.10 17.64 -19.28
C LYS A 203 17.61 18.69 -18.28
N GLN A 204 18.14 19.81 -18.76
CA GLN A 204 18.64 20.85 -17.85
C GLN A 204 17.50 21.52 -17.08
N GLU A 205 16.39 21.81 -17.75
CA GLU A 205 15.19 22.36 -17.12
C GLU A 205 14.59 21.34 -16.14
N TYR A 206 14.52 20.07 -16.54
CA TYR A 206 14.06 18.98 -15.68
C TYR A 206 14.83 18.94 -14.35
N LEU A 207 16.17 18.90 -14.40
CA LEU A 207 17.00 18.89 -13.19
C LEU A 207 16.89 20.17 -12.36
N ALA A 208 16.61 21.32 -12.99
CA ALA A 208 16.44 22.59 -12.30
C ALA A 208 15.11 22.69 -11.52
N ARG A 209 14.14 21.81 -11.78
CA ARG A 209 12.85 21.77 -11.07
C ARG A 209 12.92 21.09 -9.69
N TYR A 210 14.01 20.37 -9.39
CA TYR A 210 14.19 19.66 -8.11
C TYR A 210 14.94 20.50 -7.08
N ASN A 211 14.82 20.10 -5.81
CA ASN A 211 15.54 20.73 -4.71
C ASN A 211 17.06 20.72 -4.99
N PRO A 212 17.73 21.89 -5.04
CA PRO A 212 19.16 21.97 -5.35
C PRO A 212 20.06 21.35 -4.27
N GLU A 213 19.54 21.13 -3.06
CA GLU A 213 20.24 20.42 -2.00
C GLU A 213 20.29 18.91 -2.24
N GLN A 214 19.47 18.36 -3.14
CA GLN A 214 19.55 16.95 -3.50
C GLN A 214 20.73 16.69 -4.43
N ALA A 215 21.37 15.54 -4.22
CA ALA A 215 22.50 15.15 -5.04
C ALA A 215 22.04 14.81 -6.47
N LYS A 216 22.68 15.43 -7.46
CA LYS A 216 22.41 15.16 -8.88
C LYS A 216 22.98 13.80 -9.30
N PRO A 217 22.41 13.13 -10.33
CA PRO A 217 22.93 11.87 -10.82
C PRO A 217 24.35 12.07 -11.38
N PRO A 218 25.31 11.17 -11.09
CA PRO A 218 26.62 11.24 -11.73
C PRO A 218 26.51 10.96 -13.24
N THR A 219 27.48 11.42 -14.02
CA THR A 219 27.45 11.39 -15.49
C THR A 219 27.25 9.98 -16.08
N ASP A 220 27.71 8.95 -15.38
CA ASP A 220 27.62 7.54 -15.80
C ASP A 220 26.40 6.79 -15.22
N PHE A 221 25.51 7.50 -14.50
CA PHE A 221 24.27 6.94 -13.99
C PHE A 221 23.25 6.79 -15.14
N PRO A 222 22.56 5.64 -15.26
CA PRO A 222 21.71 5.38 -16.43
C PRO A 222 20.59 6.41 -16.58
N GLU A 223 20.63 7.15 -17.69
CA GLU A 223 19.68 8.23 -17.98
C GLU A 223 18.23 7.77 -17.93
N ALA A 224 17.93 6.60 -18.52
CA ALA A 224 16.60 6.00 -18.53
C ALA A 224 16.04 5.72 -17.13
N LEU A 225 16.86 5.73 -16.07
CA LEU A 225 16.37 5.58 -14.69
C LEU A 225 15.92 6.88 -14.04
N TRP A 226 16.25 8.06 -14.57
CA TRP A 226 15.91 9.35 -13.92
C TRP A 226 15.34 10.39 -14.89
N TYR A 227 15.59 10.29 -16.19
CA TYR A 227 15.06 11.16 -17.24
C TYR A 227 14.21 10.32 -18.20
N ARG A 228 12.92 10.23 -17.90
CA ARG A 228 11.92 9.44 -18.63
C ARG A 228 10.55 10.07 -18.44
N ASP A 229 9.62 9.88 -19.37
CA ASP A 229 8.26 10.43 -19.22
C ASP A 229 7.40 9.62 -18.23
N ALA A 230 6.18 10.08 -17.94
CA ALA A 230 5.29 9.42 -16.98
C ALA A 230 4.88 8.00 -17.42
N ASN A 231 4.67 7.76 -18.72
CA ASN A 231 4.32 6.45 -19.26
C ASN A 231 5.47 5.44 -19.13
N GLN A 232 6.72 5.92 -19.19
CA GLN A 232 7.91 5.11 -18.95
C GLN A 232 8.21 4.93 -17.45
N ALA A 233 7.87 5.92 -16.63
CA ALA A 233 8.16 5.90 -15.20
C ALA A 233 7.22 5.01 -14.39
N PHE A 234 5.95 4.94 -14.77
CA PHE A 234 4.91 4.25 -14.02
C PHE A 234 4.34 3.07 -14.79
N LYS A 235 3.76 2.14 -14.04
CA LYS A 235 2.96 1.07 -14.64
C LYS A 235 1.66 1.66 -15.20
N SER A 236 1.09 0.99 -16.20
CA SER A 236 -0.18 1.42 -16.75
C SER A 236 -1.29 1.39 -15.68
N PRO A 237 -2.35 2.21 -15.82
CA PRO A 237 -3.49 2.18 -14.91
C PRO A 237 -4.15 0.81 -14.80
N ALA A 238 -4.28 0.09 -15.93
CA ALA A 238 -4.85 -1.26 -15.95
C ALA A 238 -4.02 -2.26 -15.15
N PHE A 239 -2.70 -2.24 -15.35
CA PHE A 239 -1.80 -3.07 -14.57
C PHE A 239 -1.84 -2.72 -13.07
N THR A 240 -1.89 -1.43 -12.75
CA THR A 240 -1.97 -0.94 -11.36
C THR A 240 -3.24 -1.43 -10.67
N ALA A 241 -4.39 -1.38 -11.37
CA ALA A 241 -5.66 -1.88 -10.86
C ALA A 241 -5.60 -3.40 -10.60
N GLU A 242 -5.19 -4.19 -11.60
CA GLU A 242 -5.11 -5.65 -11.51
C GLU A 242 -4.04 -6.14 -10.50
N ALA A 243 -3.01 -5.33 -10.22
CA ALA A 243 -2.03 -5.61 -9.17
C ALA A 243 -2.60 -5.49 -7.73
N GLY A 244 -3.92 -5.37 -7.57
CA GLY A 244 -4.59 -5.34 -6.27
C GLY A 244 -4.46 -4.02 -5.52
N CYS A 245 -4.07 -2.92 -6.19
CA CYS A 245 -3.97 -1.62 -5.55
C CYS A 245 -5.33 -1.17 -5.00
N VAL A 246 -6.43 -1.42 -5.72
CA VAL A 246 -7.79 -1.13 -5.24
C VAL A 246 -8.07 -1.83 -3.92
N ALA A 247 -7.75 -3.13 -3.82
CA ALA A 247 -7.96 -3.90 -2.59
C ALA A 247 -7.16 -3.32 -1.41
N CYS A 248 -5.91 -2.93 -1.64
CA CYS A 248 -5.06 -2.37 -0.59
C CYS A 248 -5.47 -0.96 -0.15
N HIS A 249 -6.07 -0.17 -1.04
CA HIS A 249 -6.37 1.25 -0.82
C HIS A 249 -7.83 1.56 -0.52
N ASN A 250 -8.76 0.66 -0.82
CA ASN A 250 -10.17 0.84 -0.52
C ASN A 250 -10.53 1.12 0.95
N PRO A 251 -9.70 0.84 1.98
CA PRO A 251 -10.11 1.14 3.35
C PRO A 251 -10.18 2.64 3.61
N HIS A 252 -9.42 3.43 2.86
CA HIS A 252 -9.07 4.78 3.27
C HIS A 252 -8.68 5.74 2.15
N GLY A 253 -8.46 5.21 0.95
CA GLY A 253 -7.88 5.91 -0.20
C GLY A 253 -6.44 6.41 -0.02
N VAL A 254 -5.81 6.22 1.13
CA VAL A 254 -4.36 6.34 1.31
C VAL A 254 -3.87 5.16 2.14
N LYS A 255 -2.55 4.89 2.10
CA LYS A 255 -1.98 3.83 2.94
C LYS A 255 -1.80 4.37 4.36
N TYR A 256 -2.60 3.89 5.30
CA TYR A 256 -2.45 4.18 6.72
C TYR A 256 -1.65 3.07 7.42
N SER A 257 -0.70 3.48 8.25
CA SER A 257 -0.17 2.67 9.35
C SER A 257 -0.17 3.54 10.62
N PRO A 258 -0.22 2.98 11.84
CA PRO A 258 -0.20 3.79 13.08
C PRO A 258 0.94 4.81 13.15
N TYR A 259 2.05 4.51 12.47
CA TYR A 259 3.27 5.31 12.45
C TYR A 259 3.32 6.32 11.30
N ILE A 260 2.73 5.99 10.15
CA ILE A 260 2.53 6.93 9.03
C ILE A 260 1.45 7.97 9.39
N ASN A 261 0.41 7.55 10.12
CA ASN A 261 -0.81 8.31 10.37
C ASN A 261 -0.63 9.50 11.33
N SER A 262 0.23 9.39 12.34
CA SER A 262 0.27 10.39 13.43
C SER A 262 1.27 11.53 13.27
N LYS A 263 2.25 11.43 12.37
CA LYS A 263 3.40 12.38 12.35
C LYS A 263 3.74 13.00 11.00
N GLN A 264 3.13 12.53 9.90
CA GLN A 264 3.61 12.88 8.56
C GLN A 264 2.58 13.63 7.68
N GLY A 265 1.55 14.21 8.30
CA GLY A 265 0.66 15.17 7.64
C GLY A 265 -0.47 14.55 6.80
N LEU A 266 -0.71 13.24 6.90
CA LEU A 266 -1.92 12.64 6.36
C LEU A 266 -3.17 13.16 7.08
N PRO A 267 -4.34 13.19 6.41
CA PRO A 267 -5.60 13.44 7.08
C PRO A 267 -5.84 12.43 8.21
N ASP A 268 -6.55 12.87 9.24
CA ASP A 268 -6.96 12.01 10.35
C ASP A 268 -7.72 10.76 9.85
N ILE A 269 -7.33 9.59 10.35
CA ILE A 269 -7.87 8.30 9.92
C ILE A 269 -9.36 8.14 10.28
N VAL A 270 -9.81 8.71 11.40
CA VAL A 270 -11.23 8.66 11.81
C VAL A 270 -12.08 9.51 10.89
N SER A 271 -11.52 10.61 10.38
CA SER A 271 -12.16 11.43 9.36
C SER A 271 -12.19 10.71 8.01
N MET A 272 -11.11 10.00 7.65
CA MET A 272 -11.07 9.21 6.40
C MET A 272 -11.89 7.93 6.42
N SER A 273 -12.08 7.28 7.56
CA SER A 273 -12.96 6.12 7.67
C SER A 273 -14.42 6.44 7.36
N LYS A 274 -14.81 7.73 7.41
CA LYS A 274 -16.17 8.18 7.06
C LYS A 274 -16.35 8.43 5.56
N LEU A 275 -15.27 8.48 4.79
CA LEU A 275 -15.33 8.72 3.35
C LEU A 275 -15.29 7.40 2.59
N PRO A 276 -16.03 7.31 1.47
CA PRO A 276 -15.90 6.16 0.60
C PRO A 276 -14.53 6.16 -0.09
N PHE A 277 -14.16 5.02 -0.64
CA PHE A 277 -13.11 4.93 -1.64
C PHE A 277 -13.75 4.90 -3.02
N LEU A 278 -13.66 6.01 -3.74
CA LEU A 278 -14.20 6.13 -5.10
C LEU A 278 -13.03 6.16 -6.08
N PRO A 279 -12.64 5.02 -6.67
CA PRO A 279 -11.53 4.99 -7.61
C PRO A 279 -11.85 5.79 -8.87
N VAL A 280 -10.90 6.56 -9.34
CA VAL A 280 -11.00 7.26 -10.62
C VAL A 280 -10.29 6.47 -11.72
N GLY A 281 -10.89 6.47 -12.91
CA GLY A 281 -10.33 5.84 -14.10
C GLY A 281 -10.95 4.48 -14.37
N LYS A 282 -11.27 4.24 -15.65
CA LYS A 282 -12.02 3.05 -16.08
C LYS A 282 -11.43 1.73 -15.58
N PRO A 283 -10.11 1.48 -15.63
CA PRO A 283 -9.59 0.19 -15.16
C PRO A 283 -9.79 -0.07 -13.66
N PHE A 284 -9.75 0.98 -12.83
CA PHE A 284 -9.99 0.85 -11.40
C PHE A 284 -11.48 0.67 -11.08
N ILE A 285 -12.36 1.37 -11.80
CA ILE A 285 -13.82 1.20 -11.75
C ILE A 285 -14.21 -0.23 -12.15
N ASP A 286 -13.67 -0.71 -13.27
CA ASP A 286 -13.92 -2.07 -13.77
C ASP A 286 -13.42 -3.12 -12.77
N TYR A 287 -12.23 -2.94 -12.19
CA TYR A 287 -11.73 -3.80 -11.12
C TYR A 287 -12.68 -3.81 -9.92
N PHE A 288 -13.12 -2.64 -9.45
CA PHE A 288 -14.01 -2.52 -8.30
C PHE A 288 -15.33 -3.27 -8.55
N ASN A 289 -15.94 -3.07 -9.71
CA ASN A 289 -17.18 -3.73 -10.12
C ASN A 289 -17.01 -5.25 -10.25
N LYS A 290 -15.91 -5.69 -10.88
CA LYS A 290 -15.59 -7.12 -11.06
C LYS A 290 -15.47 -7.88 -9.74
N HIS A 291 -14.99 -7.23 -8.69
CA HIS A 291 -14.75 -7.85 -7.38
C HIS A 291 -15.88 -7.62 -6.36
N ASP A 292 -16.98 -6.97 -6.77
CA ASP A 292 -18.16 -6.62 -5.94
C ASP A 292 -17.77 -6.22 -4.51
N ILE A 293 -16.90 -5.23 -4.41
CA ILE A 293 -16.31 -4.82 -3.12
C ILE A 293 -17.41 -4.20 -2.25
N LEU A 294 -17.68 -4.81 -1.10
CA LEU A 294 -18.64 -4.34 -0.10
C LEU A 294 -17.91 -3.79 1.11
N GLN A 295 -18.49 -2.79 1.77
CA GLN A 295 -18.14 -2.49 3.15
C GLN A 295 -18.82 -3.49 4.08
N VAL A 296 -18.14 -3.86 5.16
CA VAL A 296 -18.57 -4.85 6.14
C VAL A 296 -18.52 -4.23 7.53
N THR A 297 -19.55 -4.49 8.33
CA THR A 297 -19.51 -4.28 9.78
C THR A 297 -20.33 -5.37 10.49
N THR A 298 -20.40 -5.29 11.81
CA THR A 298 -21.16 -6.23 12.64
C THR A 298 -22.26 -5.49 13.37
N ASP A 299 -23.25 -6.22 13.85
CA ASP A 299 -24.11 -5.74 14.93
C ASP A 299 -23.27 -5.35 16.18
N PRO A 300 -23.83 -4.54 17.09
CA PRO A 300 -23.16 -4.20 18.34
C PRO A 300 -22.82 -5.45 19.16
N ILE A 301 -21.60 -5.48 19.71
CA ILE A 301 -21.08 -6.58 20.53
C ILE A 301 -21.05 -6.08 21.97
N ASP A 302 -21.78 -6.75 22.86
CA ASP A 302 -21.96 -6.32 24.25
C ASP A 302 -22.45 -4.86 24.37
N GLY A 303 -23.30 -4.42 23.43
CA GLY A 303 -23.83 -3.04 23.36
C GLY A 303 -22.86 -2.00 22.78
N VAL A 304 -21.69 -2.42 22.30
CA VAL A 304 -20.66 -1.54 21.74
C VAL A 304 -20.57 -1.73 20.22
N ASN A 305 -20.57 -0.61 19.47
CA ASN A 305 -20.37 -0.64 18.03
C ASN A 305 -19.00 -1.23 17.66
N GLN A 306 -18.94 -1.89 16.50
CA GLN A 306 -17.74 -2.56 16.03
C GLN A 306 -16.47 -1.67 16.07
N LEU A 307 -15.51 -2.02 16.94
CA LEU A 307 -14.29 -1.27 17.20
C LEU A 307 -13.44 -1.09 15.93
N CYS A 308 -13.32 -2.12 15.09
CA CYS A 308 -12.51 -2.05 13.87
C CYS A 308 -13.01 -0.96 12.92
N THR A 309 -14.34 -0.83 12.78
CA THR A 309 -14.96 0.10 11.83
C THR A 309 -15.00 1.55 12.31
N GLN A 310 -14.57 1.83 13.54
CA GLN A 310 -14.44 3.20 14.02
C GLN A 310 -13.27 3.93 13.34
N CYS A 311 -12.20 3.18 13.04
CA CYS A 311 -10.97 3.72 12.46
C CYS A 311 -10.69 3.19 11.06
N HIS A 312 -11.40 2.17 10.56
CA HIS A 312 -11.13 1.55 9.27
C HIS A 312 -12.41 1.30 8.48
N ASN A 313 -12.42 1.55 7.17
CA ASN A 313 -13.42 0.90 6.34
C ASN A 313 -13.01 -0.56 6.16
N MET A 314 -13.79 -1.46 6.76
CA MET A 314 -13.65 -2.88 6.54
C MET A 314 -14.37 -3.25 5.25
N THR A 315 -13.69 -3.98 4.37
CA THR A 315 -14.10 -4.24 2.99
C THR A 315 -13.82 -5.69 2.63
N THR A 316 -14.73 -6.32 1.89
CA THR A 316 -14.62 -7.74 1.46
C THR A 316 -13.36 -8.03 0.63
N SER A 317 -12.73 -6.98 0.08
CA SER A 317 -11.44 -7.07 -0.61
C SER A 317 -10.40 -6.22 0.12
N GLY A 318 -9.26 -6.83 0.49
CA GLY A 318 -8.16 -6.13 1.17
C GLY A 318 -8.19 -6.28 2.69
N THR A 319 -9.05 -5.50 3.37
CA THR A 319 -9.04 -5.48 4.85
C THR A 319 -9.62 -6.73 5.49
N CYS A 320 -10.69 -7.28 4.92
CA CYS A 320 -11.30 -8.52 5.40
C CYS A 320 -10.46 -9.78 5.20
N GLY A 321 -9.43 -9.72 4.35
CA GLY A 321 -8.50 -10.82 4.14
C GLY A 321 -7.33 -10.75 5.11
N TYR A 322 -6.12 -10.83 4.58
CA TYR A 322 -4.88 -10.89 5.36
C TYR A 322 -4.67 -9.72 6.34
N SER A 323 -5.27 -8.55 6.09
CA SER A 323 -4.95 -7.34 6.87
C SER A 323 -5.46 -7.40 8.32
N ILE A 324 -6.68 -7.93 8.56
CA ILE A 324 -7.21 -8.04 9.91
C ILE A 324 -6.41 -9.03 10.75
N ASP A 325 -5.99 -10.12 10.13
CA ASP A 325 -5.16 -11.16 10.73
C ASP A 325 -3.79 -10.64 11.13
N ILE A 326 -3.13 -9.90 10.24
CA ILE A 326 -1.84 -9.26 10.55
C ILE A 326 -2.00 -8.19 11.63
N ALA A 327 -3.04 -7.35 11.54
CA ALA A 327 -3.24 -6.26 12.49
C ALA A 327 -3.55 -6.76 13.92
N THR A 328 -4.07 -7.99 14.05
CA THR A 328 -4.55 -8.58 15.31
C THR A 328 -3.67 -9.71 15.84
N ASP A 329 -2.48 -9.93 15.27
CA ASP A 329 -1.51 -10.96 15.68
C ASP A 329 -2.01 -12.41 15.46
N HIS A 330 -2.81 -12.63 14.41
CA HIS A 330 -3.38 -13.93 14.03
C HIS A 330 -3.20 -14.22 12.54
N PRO A 331 -1.98 -14.42 12.03
CA PRO A 331 -1.73 -14.59 10.61
C PRO A 331 -2.43 -15.85 10.04
N THR A 332 -3.02 -15.76 8.84
CA THR A 332 -3.57 -16.92 8.10
C THR A 332 -2.51 -17.98 7.88
N THR A 333 -2.85 -19.26 7.71
CA THR A 333 -1.88 -20.35 7.48
C THR A 333 -0.99 -20.13 6.25
N THR A 334 -1.48 -19.46 5.21
CA THR A 334 -0.71 -19.08 4.01
C THR A 334 0.39 -18.05 4.32
N LEU A 335 0.20 -17.21 5.34
CA LEU A 335 1.16 -16.23 5.86
C LEU A 335 1.78 -16.65 7.22
N GLY A 336 1.31 -17.74 7.80
CA GLY A 336 1.46 -18.08 9.22
C GLY A 336 2.87 -18.52 9.55
N SER A 337 3.50 -19.30 8.67
CA SER A 337 4.93 -19.60 8.75
C SER A 337 5.82 -18.37 8.51
N TRP A 338 5.28 -17.33 7.86
CA TRP A 338 5.97 -16.09 7.51
C TRP A 338 5.92 -15.02 8.62
N LEU A 339 4.90 -15.04 9.49
CA LEU A 339 4.66 -14.00 10.51
C LEU A 339 4.74 -14.46 11.97
N THR A 340 5.16 -15.69 12.32
CA THR A 340 5.14 -16.15 13.73
C THR A 340 6.52 -16.35 14.37
N THR A 341 6.98 -15.34 15.13
CA THR A 341 8.12 -15.29 16.07
C THR A 341 8.17 -13.91 16.78
N SER A 342 7.05 -13.47 17.36
CA SER A 342 6.98 -12.61 18.56
C SER A 342 5.54 -12.09 18.73
N SER A 343 5.01 -12.29 19.94
CA SER A 343 3.59 -12.18 20.35
C SER A 343 3.23 -10.84 21.00
N ARG A 344 3.91 -9.75 20.62
CA ARG A 344 3.63 -8.42 21.16
C ARG A 344 3.80 -7.39 20.04
N ASN A 345 2.67 -6.81 19.63
CA ASN A 345 2.46 -5.48 19.03
C ASN A 345 1.44 -5.57 17.88
N SER A 346 0.17 -5.39 18.21
CA SER A 346 -0.90 -5.16 17.24
C SER A 346 -0.61 -3.89 16.44
N TRP A 347 -0.92 -3.87 15.14
CA TRP A 347 -0.90 -2.63 14.33
C TRP A 347 -2.08 -1.71 14.63
N MET A 348 -2.84 -1.99 15.68
CA MET A 348 -3.92 -1.12 16.10
C MET A 348 -3.30 0.06 16.87
N PRO A 349 -3.80 1.30 16.66
CA PRO A 349 -3.40 2.42 17.51
C PRO A 349 -3.61 2.05 18.99
N PRO A 350 -2.82 2.60 19.93
CA PRO A 350 -2.99 2.31 21.35
C PRO A 350 -4.35 2.83 21.82
N ILE A 351 -5.36 1.98 21.74
CA ILE A 351 -6.70 2.24 22.26
C ILE A 351 -6.80 1.53 23.62
N HIS A 352 -7.15 2.28 24.66
CA HIS A 352 -7.42 1.71 25.98
C HIS A 352 -8.77 1.00 25.97
N VAL A 353 -8.78 -0.23 25.48
CA VAL A 353 -9.93 -1.13 25.48
C VAL A 353 -9.56 -2.43 26.17
N ASP A 354 -10.55 -3.04 26.82
CA ASP A 354 -10.42 -4.37 27.40
C ASP A 354 -9.96 -5.37 26.31
N PRO A 355 -8.81 -6.05 26.48
CA PRO A 355 -8.36 -7.07 25.54
C PRO A 355 -9.38 -8.17 25.26
N ALA A 356 -10.24 -8.51 26.22
CA ALA A 356 -11.31 -9.49 26.02
C ALA A 356 -12.36 -8.96 25.04
N LEU A 357 -12.75 -7.69 25.17
CA LEU A 357 -13.68 -7.03 24.26
C LEU A 357 -13.10 -6.95 22.85
N VAL A 358 -11.84 -6.55 22.70
CA VAL A 358 -11.15 -6.51 21.39
C VAL A 358 -11.19 -7.86 20.69
N LYS A 359 -10.96 -8.97 21.41
CA LYS A 359 -11.03 -10.32 20.83
C LYS A 359 -12.41 -10.66 20.27
N LYS A 360 -13.49 -10.32 20.98
CA LYS A 360 -14.88 -10.52 20.49
C LYS A 360 -15.12 -9.73 19.20
N HIS A 361 -14.74 -8.44 19.20
CA HIS A 361 -14.87 -7.57 18.02
C HIS A 361 -14.11 -8.08 16.80
N VAL A 362 -12.88 -8.53 16.99
CA VAL A 362 -12.05 -9.12 15.92
C VAL A 362 -12.66 -10.41 15.40
N ALA A 363 -13.09 -11.31 16.29
CA ALA A 363 -13.69 -12.59 15.89
C ALA A 363 -14.99 -12.41 15.09
N ALA A 364 -15.87 -11.50 15.52
CA ALA A 364 -17.09 -11.17 14.79
C ALA A 364 -16.79 -10.55 13.41
N MET A 365 -15.84 -9.60 13.35
CA MET A 365 -15.45 -8.98 12.10
C MET A 365 -14.87 -10.00 11.12
N LYS A 366 -13.97 -10.89 11.57
CA LYS A 366 -13.44 -11.97 10.72
C LYS A 366 -14.55 -12.85 10.16
N CYS A 367 -15.53 -13.20 11.00
CA CYS A 367 -16.66 -13.98 10.51
C CYS A 367 -17.46 -13.26 9.43
N CYS A 368 -17.79 -11.99 9.64
CA CYS A 368 -18.52 -11.19 8.65
C CYS A 368 -17.69 -10.89 7.41
N CYS A 369 -16.37 -10.91 7.51
CA CYS A 369 -15.48 -10.81 6.38
C CYS A 369 -15.51 -12.08 5.50
N GLU A 370 -15.61 -13.26 6.10
CA GLU A 370 -15.76 -14.53 5.39
C GLU A 370 -17.19 -14.81 4.93
N ASN A 371 -18.19 -14.35 5.70
CA ASN A 371 -19.61 -14.62 5.52
C ASN A 371 -20.44 -13.32 5.62
N PRO A 372 -20.27 -12.37 4.68
CA PRO A 372 -20.81 -11.01 4.79
C PRO A 372 -22.35 -10.93 4.86
N HIS A 373 -23.05 -11.99 4.47
CA HIS A 373 -24.51 -12.07 4.49
C HIS A 373 -25.08 -12.88 5.66
N SER A 374 -24.23 -13.35 6.59
CA SER A 374 -24.67 -14.05 7.81
C SER A 374 -25.40 -13.14 8.79
N LEU A 375 -26.31 -13.70 9.57
CA LEU A 375 -26.95 -13.01 10.69
C LEU A 375 -25.90 -12.42 11.65
N GLY A 376 -26.09 -11.15 12.06
CA GLY A 376 -25.12 -10.40 12.87
C GLY A 376 -24.12 -9.58 12.05
N CYS A 377 -24.08 -9.77 10.72
CA CYS A 377 -23.25 -8.99 9.80
C CYS A 377 -24.08 -7.92 9.09
N LYS A 378 -23.43 -6.81 8.73
CA LYS A 378 -24.02 -5.77 7.89
C LYS A 378 -23.09 -5.45 6.74
N THR A 379 -23.68 -5.26 5.57
CA THR A 379 -22.95 -4.86 4.36
C THR A 379 -23.53 -3.62 3.73
N ARG A 380 -22.72 -2.87 3.00
CA ARG A 380 -23.22 -1.82 2.10
C ARG A 380 -22.33 -1.65 0.89
N LYS A 381 -22.94 -1.32 -0.24
CA LYS A 381 -22.23 -0.83 -1.43
C LYS A 381 -21.79 0.62 -1.21
N PHE A 382 -20.64 0.99 -1.75
CA PHE A 382 -20.03 2.31 -1.50
C PHE A 382 -19.22 2.85 -2.69
N GLY A 383 -19.45 2.34 -3.89
CA GLY A 383 -18.72 2.75 -5.09
C GLY A 383 -19.08 1.89 -6.31
N PRO A 384 -18.39 2.10 -7.43
CA PRO A 384 -17.16 2.89 -7.58
C PRO A 384 -17.35 4.39 -7.82
N THR A 385 -18.58 4.86 -8.08
CA THR A 385 -18.88 6.27 -8.32
C THR A 385 -19.80 6.86 -7.26
N LEU A 386 -19.95 8.19 -7.26
CA LEU A 386 -20.90 8.87 -6.36
C LEU A 386 -22.35 8.43 -6.59
N ALA A 387 -22.71 8.06 -7.82
CA ALA A 387 -24.05 7.61 -8.16
C ALA A 387 -24.39 6.22 -7.58
N ASP A 388 -23.36 5.45 -7.21
CA ASP A 388 -23.51 4.12 -6.63
C ASP A 388 -23.62 4.14 -5.10
N LEU A 389 -23.50 5.33 -4.49
CA LEU A 389 -23.63 5.49 -3.04
C LEU A 389 -25.11 5.43 -2.62
N PRO A 390 -25.43 4.72 -1.53
CA PRO A 390 -26.78 4.73 -0.98
C PRO A 390 -27.15 6.11 -0.43
N ASP A 391 -28.44 6.44 -0.49
CA ASP A 391 -28.97 7.66 0.11
C ASP A 391 -28.60 7.76 1.59
N GLY A 392 -27.95 8.87 1.93
CA GLY A 392 -27.45 9.14 3.28
C GLY A 392 -26.19 8.36 3.67
N PHE A 393 -25.36 7.97 2.70
CA PHE A 393 -24.07 7.29 2.95
C PHE A 393 -23.19 8.03 3.96
N ALA A 394 -23.11 9.36 3.84
CA ALA A 394 -22.31 10.23 4.71
C ALA A 394 -22.81 10.21 6.18
N GLU A 395 -24.09 9.96 6.40
CA GLU A 395 -24.71 9.77 7.71
C GLU A 395 -24.62 8.33 8.21
N GLY A 396 -23.89 7.46 7.50
CA GLY A 396 -23.72 6.05 7.87
C GLY A 396 -24.90 5.16 7.50
N LYS A 397 -25.77 5.58 6.56
CA LYS A 397 -26.90 4.77 6.08
C LYS A 397 -26.47 3.77 4.99
N GLY A 398 -27.44 2.99 4.52
CA GLY A 398 -27.29 2.03 3.42
C GLY A 398 -26.84 0.64 3.83
N TRP A 399 -26.75 0.36 5.14
CA TRP A 399 -26.46 -0.98 5.65
C TRP A 399 -27.62 -1.94 5.40
N ILE A 400 -27.28 -3.13 4.94
CA ILE A 400 -28.17 -4.26 4.72
C ILE A 400 -27.79 -5.34 5.74
N ASP A 401 -28.74 -5.74 6.57
CA ASP A 401 -28.54 -6.80 7.57
C ASP A 401 -28.47 -8.17 6.87
N GLY A 402 -27.46 -8.97 7.23
CA GLY A 402 -27.33 -10.34 6.78
C GLY A 402 -28.48 -11.21 7.29
N GLN A 403 -28.99 -12.08 6.43
CA GLN A 403 -30.14 -12.95 6.71
C GLN A 403 -29.79 -14.44 6.64
N GLU A 404 -28.59 -14.78 6.20
CA GLU A 404 -28.16 -16.17 6.06
C GLU A 404 -28.01 -16.80 7.46
N ALA A 405 -28.43 -18.07 7.55
CA ALA A 405 -28.41 -18.82 8.79
C ALA A 405 -27.03 -18.73 9.43
N SER A 406 -26.99 -18.39 10.72
CA SER A 406 -25.83 -17.77 11.35
C SER A 406 -24.59 -18.66 11.40
N LEU A 407 -23.78 -18.61 10.34
CA LEU A 407 -22.44 -19.18 10.29
C LEU A 407 -21.55 -18.53 11.37
N CYS A 408 -21.90 -17.29 11.78
CA CYS A 408 -21.23 -16.53 12.83
C CYS A 408 -21.71 -16.80 14.27
N ASN A 409 -22.90 -17.35 14.49
CA ASN A 409 -23.41 -17.65 15.85
C ASN A 409 -22.55 -18.69 16.58
N SER A 410 -21.85 -19.54 15.83
CA SER A 410 -20.92 -20.52 16.41
C SER A 410 -19.75 -19.83 17.14
N ILE A 411 -19.34 -18.65 16.68
CA ILE A 411 -18.24 -17.86 17.26
C ILE A 411 -18.68 -17.21 18.57
N GLU A 412 -19.88 -16.65 18.65
CA GLU A 412 -20.44 -16.07 19.90
C GLU A 412 -20.59 -17.10 21.02
N LYS A 413 -20.79 -18.36 20.64
CA LYS A 413 -20.87 -19.50 21.56
C LYS A 413 -19.53 -20.18 21.81
N SER A 414 -18.46 -19.74 21.15
CA SER A 414 -17.14 -20.34 21.32
C SER A 414 -16.56 -20.04 22.71
N VAL A 415 -15.62 -20.90 23.12
CA VAL A 415 -14.84 -20.71 24.36
C VAL A 415 -14.01 -19.42 24.28
N GLN A 416 -13.54 -19.04 23.09
CA GLN A 416 -12.78 -17.80 22.87
C GLN A 416 -13.63 -16.55 23.13
N TRP A 417 -14.91 -16.58 22.78
CA TRP A 417 -15.86 -15.49 23.04
C TRP A 417 -16.23 -15.37 24.51
N ASN A 418 -16.27 -16.49 25.24
CA ASN A 418 -16.63 -16.53 26.66
C ASN A 418 -15.42 -16.69 27.58
N ALA A 419 -14.21 -16.36 27.12
CA ALA A 419 -12.97 -16.57 27.87
C ALA A 419 -12.91 -15.76 29.19
N ASP A 420 -13.69 -14.69 29.28
CA ASP A 420 -13.93 -13.89 30.47
C ASP A 420 -14.72 -14.63 31.57
N LYS A 421 -15.57 -15.59 31.18
CA LYS A 421 -16.41 -16.39 32.10
C LYS A 421 -15.70 -17.59 32.73
N PHE A 422 -14.46 -17.88 32.32
CA PHE A 422 -13.65 -19.00 32.82
C PHE A 422 -12.47 -18.54 33.71
N LYS A 423 -12.54 -17.32 34.26
CA LYS A 423 -11.54 -16.78 35.19
C LYS A 423 -11.83 -17.13 36.64
#